data_AF-D5BQE6-F1
#
_entry.id   AF-D5BQE6-F1
#
_cell.length_a   1.000
_cell.length_b   1.000
_cell.length_c   1.000
_cell.angle_alpha   90.00
_cell.angle_beta   90.00
_cell.angle_gamma   90.00
#
_symmetry.space_group_name_H-M   'P 1'
#
loop_
_entity.id
_entity.type
_entity.pdbx_description
1 polymer ?
#
loop_
_entity_poly.entity_id
_entity_poly.type
_entity_poly.pdbx_seq_one_letter_code
_entity_poly.pdbx_strand_id
1 'polypeptide(L)'
;MRTVAPQILTRLSRYRADDLGPHAMAILTELQRASAVPLPLTIVTLAAALVDIVAHEAAGPSGYLDGAAFAYAGNKAALGWLRGRRNSILHHETPSDGLMGEGDAADWQITDAERALSALLDYLEDISIVDDGY
;
A
#
# COMPACT_ATOMS: atom_id res chain seq x y z
N MET A 1 12.66 4.35 19.16
CA MET A 1 11.71 3.51 18.41
C MET A 1 11.97 3.73 16.94
N ARG A 2 12.22 2.67 16.16
CA ARG A 2 12.48 2.79 14.72
C ARG A 2 11.25 3.35 14.02
N THR A 3 11.48 4.18 13.00
CA THR A 3 10.43 4.72 12.12
C THR A 3 10.69 4.28 10.68
N VAL A 4 9.69 4.44 9.82
CA VAL A 4 9.85 4.24 8.37
C VAL A 4 10.96 5.14 7.84
N ALA A 5 11.78 4.59 6.94
CA ALA A 5 12.89 5.31 6.35
C ALA A 5 12.46 6.61 5.61
N PRO A 6 13.16 7.74 5.82
CA PRO A 6 12.76 9.04 5.27
C PRO A 6 12.59 9.08 3.74
N GLN A 7 13.38 8.30 3.02
CA GLN A 7 13.30 8.21 1.56
C GLN A 7 11.98 7.61 1.08
N ILE A 8 11.40 6.66 1.83
CA ILE A 8 10.10 6.07 1.51
C ILE A 8 8.99 7.09 1.78
N LEU A 9 9.08 7.83 2.89
CA LEU A 9 8.13 8.89 3.22
C LEU A 9 8.16 10.02 2.19
N THR A 10 9.35 10.37 1.69
CA THR A 10 9.51 11.37 0.63
C THR A 10 8.91 10.90 -0.70
N ARG A 11 8.99 9.61 -1.04
CA ARG A 11 8.28 9.04 -2.20
C ARG A 11 6.76 9.12 -1.98
N LEU A 12 6.27 8.67 -0.83
CA LEU A 12 4.85 8.67 -0.49
C LEU A 12 4.23 10.08 -0.52
N SER A 13 4.97 11.10 -0.09
CA SER A 13 4.49 12.48 -0.07
C SER A 13 4.35 13.12 -1.46
N ARG A 14 4.86 12.48 -2.52
CA ARG A 14 4.76 12.97 -3.90
C ARG A 14 3.39 12.68 -4.51
N TYR A 15 2.78 11.57 -4.14
CA TYR A 15 1.43 11.22 -4.60
C TYR A 15 0.43 12.22 -4.04
N ARG A 16 -0.29 12.87 -4.95
CA ARG A 16 -1.33 13.82 -4.59
C ARG A 16 -2.67 13.11 -4.58
N ALA A 17 -3.55 13.60 -3.72
CA ALA A 17 -4.80 12.92 -3.42
C ALA A 17 -5.84 13.12 -4.55
N ASP A 18 -5.69 14.20 -5.32
CA ASP A 18 -6.48 14.58 -6.49
C ASP A 18 -6.18 13.76 -7.76
N ASP A 19 -5.07 13.01 -7.78
CA ASP A 19 -4.74 12.07 -8.86
C ASP A 19 -5.54 10.75 -8.77
N LEU A 20 -6.34 10.58 -7.71
CA LEU A 20 -7.04 9.33 -7.39
C LEU A 20 -8.55 9.53 -7.29
N GLY A 21 -9.30 8.45 -7.46
CA GLY A 21 -10.72 8.43 -7.13
C GLY A 21 -10.99 8.79 -5.65
N PRO A 22 -12.18 9.28 -5.30
CA PRO A 22 -12.48 9.81 -3.96
C PRO A 22 -12.25 8.80 -2.82
N HIS A 23 -12.42 7.51 -3.06
CA HIS A 23 -12.15 6.47 -2.06
C HIS A 23 -10.66 6.26 -1.87
N ALA A 24 -9.90 6.08 -2.95
CA ALA A 24 -8.45 5.97 -2.92
C ALA A 24 -7.79 7.23 -2.31
N MET A 25 -8.31 8.42 -2.60
CA MET A 25 -7.92 9.70 -2.00
C MET A 25 -8.02 9.68 -0.47
N ALA A 26 -9.15 9.22 0.07
CA ALA A 26 -9.37 9.16 1.51
C ALA A 26 -8.37 8.20 2.19
N ILE A 27 -8.13 7.04 1.58
CA ILE A 27 -7.17 6.05 2.11
C ILE A 27 -5.72 6.54 2.01
N LEU A 28 -5.32 7.19 0.91
CA LEU A 28 -3.98 7.77 0.78
C LEU A 28 -3.72 8.82 1.87
N THR A 29 -4.73 9.66 2.17
CA THR A 29 -4.62 10.67 3.23
C THR A 29 -4.39 10.05 4.61
N GLU A 30 -5.14 9.01 4.95
CA GLU A 30 -4.95 8.26 6.20
C GLU A 30 -3.59 7.55 6.24
N LEU A 31 -3.15 6.96 5.12
CA LEU A 31 -1.85 6.31 5.02
C LEU A 31 -0.70 7.30 5.25
N GLN A 32 -0.77 8.51 4.67
CA GLN A 32 0.23 9.56 4.87
C GLN A 32 0.30 10.00 6.33
N ARG A 33 -0.85 10.16 7.01
CA ARG A 33 -0.90 10.46 8.46
C ARG A 33 -0.33 9.33 9.29
N ALA A 34 -0.72 8.10 9.01
CA ALA A 34 -0.22 6.92 9.71
C ALA A 34 1.29 6.73 9.52
N SER A 35 1.84 7.09 8.36
CA SER A 35 3.27 6.98 8.05
C SER A 35 4.14 8.04 8.73
N ALA A 36 3.54 9.13 9.23
CA ALA A 36 4.25 10.16 10.02
C ALA A 36 4.55 9.71 11.46
N VAL A 37 3.98 8.58 11.89
CA VAL A 37 4.14 7.99 13.22
C VAL A 37 4.40 6.49 13.10
N PRO A 38 4.93 5.82 14.13
CA PRO A 38 5.26 4.39 14.07
C PRO A 38 4.00 3.51 14.23
N LEU A 39 3.13 3.49 13.21
CA LEU A 39 1.92 2.66 13.14
C LEU A 39 2.03 1.56 12.06
N PRO A 40 2.96 0.60 12.18
CA PRO A 40 3.31 -0.32 11.10
C PRO A 40 2.14 -1.19 10.62
N LEU A 41 1.32 -1.73 11.53
CA LEU A 41 0.19 -2.60 11.14
C LEU A 41 -0.89 -1.83 10.38
N THR A 42 -1.12 -0.57 10.78
CA THR A 42 -2.03 0.36 10.09
C THR A 42 -1.49 0.67 8.69
N ILE A 43 -0.20 0.97 8.56
CA ILE A 43 0.45 1.25 7.28
C ILE A 43 0.27 0.06 6.31
N VAL A 44 0.56 -1.17 6.76
CA VAL A 44 0.38 -2.37 5.93
C VAL A 44 -1.07 -2.55 5.48
N THR A 45 -2.02 -2.35 6.41
CA THR A 45 -3.45 -2.50 6.13
C THR A 45 -3.95 -1.49 5.11
N LEU A 46 -3.61 -0.21 5.31
CA LEU A 46 -4.02 0.88 4.42
C LEU A 46 -3.33 0.78 3.05
N ALA A 47 -2.05 0.37 2.99
CA ALA A 47 -1.36 0.17 1.73
C ALA A 47 -2.02 -0.95 0.89
N ALA A 48 -2.36 -2.08 1.51
CA ALA A 48 -3.06 -3.17 0.83
C ALA A 48 -4.46 -2.74 0.36
N ALA A 49 -5.20 -2.01 1.21
CA ALA A 49 -6.51 -1.48 0.86
C ALA A 49 -6.44 -0.50 -0.32
N LEU A 50 -5.43 0.37 -0.37
CA LEU A 50 -5.25 1.33 -1.45
C LEU A 50 -5.00 0.64 -2.80
N VAL A 51 -4.18 -0.42 -2.84
CA VAL A 51 -4.00 -1.24 -4.05
C VAL A 51 -5.33 -1.82 -4.50
N ASP A 52 -6.07 -2.47 -3.60
CA ASP A 52 -7.37 -3.08 -3.91
C ASP A 52 -8.36 -2.01 -4.41
N ILE A 53 -8.42 -0.83 -3.78
CA ILE A 53 -9.34 0.25 -4.17
C ILE A 53 -8.95 0.82 -5.53
N VAL A 54 -7.70 1.22 -5.74
CA VAL A 54 -7.24 1.75 -7.04
C VAL A 54 -7.53 0.73 -8.15
N ALA A 55 -7.39 -0.57 -7.87
CA ALA A 55 -7.68 -1.62 -8.82
C ALA A 55 -9.16 -1.74 -9.23
N HIS A 56 -10.10 -1.32 -8.37
CA HIS A 56 -11.54 -1.48 -8.61
C HIS A 56 -12.29 -0.15 -8.79
N GLU A 57 -11.78 0.94 -8.24
CA GLU A 57 -12.36 2.28 -8.35
C GLU A 57 -12.16 2.87 -9.76
N ALA A 58 -11.07 2.49 -10.44
CA ALA A 58 -10.90 2.72 -11.87
C ALA A 58 -11.99 2.05 -12.75
N ALA A 59 -12.84 1.17 -12.19
CA ALA A 59 -13.96 0.56 -12.92
C ALA A 59 -15.32 1.30 -12.71
N GLY A 60 -15.33 2.52 -12.14
CA GLY A 60 -16.53 3.34 -11.86
C GLY A 60 -17.11 4.10 -13.07
N PRO A 61 -18.27 4.78 -12.93
CA PRO A 61 -19.03 5.34 -14.06
C PRO A 61 -18.27 6.45 -14.82
N SER A 62 -17.91 6.14 -16.07
CA SER A 62 -17.40 6.99 -17.16
C SER A 62 -16.32 8.02 -16.81
N GLY A 63 -15.06 7.70 -17.14
CA GLY A 63 -14.09 8.73 -17.51
C GLY A 63 -12.63 8.48 -17.14
N TYR A 64 -12.30 7.47 -16.32
CA TYR A 64 -10.92 7.23 -15.91
C TYR A 64 -10.59 5.73 -15.99
N LEU A 65 -9.61 5.42 -16.85
CA LEU A 65 -8.88 4.16 -17.01
C LEU A 65 -9.70 2.90 -17.35
N ASP A 66 -9.45 2.34 -18.53
CA ASP A 66 -10.00 1.04 -18.94
C ASP A 66 -9.44 -0.08 -18.04
N GLY A 67 -10.34 -0.81 -17.36
CA GLY A 67 -9.99 -1.93 -16.47
C GLY A 67 -9.23 -3.08 -17.15
N ALA A 68 -9.08 -3.06 -18.49
CA ALA A 68 -8.19 -3.95 -19.23
C ALA A 68 -6.69 -3.66 -19.01
N ALA A 69 -6.31 -2.47 -18.54
CA ALA A 69 -4.91 -2.10 -18.23
C ALA A 69 -4.36 -2.83 -16.98
N PHE A 70 -5.23 -3.41 -16.14
CA PHE A 70 -4.85 -4.17 -14.94
C PHE A 70 -4.12 -5.48 -15.21
N ALA A 71 -4.04 -5.92 -16.46
CA ALA A 71 -3.37 -7.17 -16.81
C ALA A 71 -1.83 -7.09 -16.69
N TYR A 72 -1.22 -5.89 -16.70
CA TYR A 72 0.23 -5.82 -16.79
C TYR A 72 0.86 -4.49 -16.33
N ALA A 73 1.05 -4.33 -15.03
CA ALA A 73 2.26 -3.76 -14.43
C ALA A 73 2.19 -3.99 -12.91
N GLY A 74 3.30 -4.32 -12.28
CA GLY A 74 3.33 -4.63 -10.85
C GLY A 74 4.05 -5.92 -10.54
N ASN A 75 4.98 -5.84 -9.59
CA ASN A 75 5.64 -6.98 -8.98
C ASN A 75 4.60 -7.89 -8.28
N LYS A 76 4.05 -8.87 -9.01
CA LYS A 76 3.01 -9.81 -8.51
C LYS A 76 3.40 -10.49 -7.20
N ALA A 77 4.69 -10.75 -7.00
CA ALA A 77 5.19 -11.31 -5.76
C ALA A 77 5.10 -10.31 -4.59
N ALA A 78 5.41 -9.03 -4.82
CA ALA A 78 5.26 -7.98 -3.80
C ALA A 78 3.79 -7.74 -3.43
N LEU A 79 2.90 -7.65 -4.43
CA LEU A 79 1.46 -7.48 -4.18
C LEU A 79 0.84 -8.71 -3.51
N GLY A 80 1.25 -9.92 -3.93
CA GLY A 80 0.84 -11.17 -3.28
C GLY A 80 1.29 -11.24 -1.83
N TRP A 81 2.53 -10.84 -1.55
CA TRP A 81 3.03 -10.73 -0.17
C TRP A 81 2.24 -9.70 0.65
N LEU A 82 2.00 -8.51 0.11
CA LEU A 82 1.28 -7.43 0.81
C LEU A 82 -0.14 -7.89 1.19
N ARG A 83 -0.86 -8.52 0.26
CA ARG A 83 -2.17 -9.10 0.51
C ARG A 83 -2.12 -10.18 1.59
N GLY A 84 -1.15 -11.09 1.51
CA GLY A 84 -0.96 -12.14 2.51
C GLY A 84 -0.65 -11.58 3.91
N ARG A 85 0.19 -10.54 3.99
CA ARG A 85 0.55 -9.91 5.27
C ARG A 85 -0.63 -9.16 5.88
N ARG A 86 -1.38 -8.39 5.10
CA ARG A 86 -2.63 -7.76 5.56
C ARG A 86 -3.62 -8.81 6.08
N ASN A 87 -3.77 -9.94 5.39
CA ASN A 87 -4.65 -11.01 5.86
C ASN A 87 -4.17 -11.57 7.20
N SER A 88 -2.86 -11.78 7.38
CA SER A 88 -2.29 -12.25 8.65
C SER A 88 -2.56 -11.26 9.81
N ILE A 89 -2.64 -9.95 9.53
CA ILE A 89 -2.94 -8.91 10.53
C ILE A 89 -4.44 -8.87 10.87
N LEU A 90 -5.32 -8.97 9.88
CA LEU A 90 -6.77 -8.79 10.06
C LEU A 90 -7.53 -10.10 10.33
N HIS A 91 -7.00 -11.22 9.88
CA HIS A 91 -7.63 -12.54 9.90
C HIS A 91 -6.68 -13.49 10.61
N HIS A 92 -6.89 -13.65 11.93
CA HIS A 92 -6.09 -14.56 12.74
C HIS A 92 -6.46 -16.02 12.45
N GLU A 93 -5.83 -16.58 11.41
CA GLU A 93 -6.01 -17.97 10.98
C GLU A 93 -4.89 -18.88 11.51
N THR A 94 -3.67 -18.35 11.64
CA THR A 94 -2.49 -19.05 12.14
C THR A 94 -1.57 -18.08 12.91
N PRO A 95 -0.63 -18.58 13.72
CA PRO A 95 0.46 -17.76 14.26
C PRO A 95 1.14 -16.97 13.15
N SER A 96 1.48 -15.71 13.44
CA SER A 96 2.01 -14.77 12.47
C SER A 96 3.21 -14.04 13.03
N ASP A 97 4.36 -14.16 12.38
CA ASP A 97 5.62 -13.56 12.85
C ASP A 97 5.46 -12.07 13.18
N GLY A 98 6.01 -11.68 14.33
CA GLY A 98 5.95 -10.31 14.83
C GLY A 98 4.59 -9.92 15.42
N LEU A 99 3.68 -10.87 15.61
CA LEU A 99 2.39 -10.71 16.29
C LEU A 99 2.21 -11.70 17.44
N MET A 100 3.23 -12.50 17.79
CA MET A 100 3.14 -13.59 18.79
C MET A 100 3.93 -13.32 20.07
N GLY A 101 4.45 -12.09 20.26
CA GLY A 101 5.18 -11.68 21.46
C GLY A 101 6.70 -11.82 21.35
N GLU A 102 7.23 -11.90 20.13
CA GLU A 102 8.66 -11.93 19.86
C GLU A 102 9.34 -10.62 20.32
N GLY A 103 10.56 -10.72 20.87
CA GLY A 103 11.28 -9.57 21.43
C GLY A 103 11.59 -8.47 20.42
N ASP A 104 11.81 -8.85 19.15
CA ASP A 104 12.16 -7.94 18.06
C ASP A 104 10.95 -7.56 17.18
N ALA A 105 9.73 -7.92 17.59
CA ALA A 105 8.52 -7.76 16.80
C ALA A 105 8.32 -6.32 16.28
N ALA A 106 8.63 -5.32 17.11
CA ALA A 106 8.50 -3.91 16.72
C ALA A 106 9.35 -3.55 15.50
N ASP A 107 10.59 -4.05 15.41
CA ASP A 107 11.48 -3.77 14.28
C ASP A 107 11.07 -4.55 13.03
N TRP A 108 10.54 -5.77 13.20
CA TRP A 108 9.99 -6.56 12.09
C TRP A 108 8.76 -5.88 11.51
N GLN A 109 7.86 -5.37 12.35
CA GLN A 109 6.67 -4.64 11.92
C GLN A 109 7.03 -3.36 11.14
N ILE A 110 8.06 -2.62 11.55
CA ILE A 110 8.53 -1.47 10.76
C ILE A 110 9.09 -1.92 9.41
N THR A 111 9.83 -3.03 9.37
CA THR A 111 10.35 -3.61 8.12
C THR A 111 9.20 -4.02 7.18
N ASP A 112 8.13 -4.60 7.72
CA ASP A 112 6.91 -4.92 6.96
C ASP A 112 6.22 -3.65 6.44
N ALA A 113 6.13 -2.60 7.26
CA ALA A 113 5.55 -1.32 6.85
C ALA A 113 6.33 -0.68 5.69
N GLU A 114 7.67 -0.70 5.76
CA GLU A 114 8.54 -0.23 4.68
C GLU A 114 8.33 -1.05 3.40
N ARG A 115 8.27 -2.39 3.51
CA ARG A 115 8.02 -3.28 2.37
C ARG A 115 6.63 -3.06 1.76
N ALA A 116 5.61 -2.82 2.59
CA ALA A 116 4.25 -2.53 2.14
C ALA A 116 4.18 -1.20 1.37
N LEU A 117 4.82 -0.15 1.90
CA LEU A 117 4.90 1.13 1.23
C LEU A 117 5.67 1.02 -0.09
N SER A 118 6.80 0.29 -0.14
CA SER A 118 7.50 0.07 -1.40
C SER A 118 6.62 -0.66 -2.43
N ALA A 119 5.94 -1.75 -2.04
CA ALA A 119 5.06 -2.48 -2.94
C ALA A 119 3.92 -1.62 -3.51
N LEU A 120 3.33 -0.76 -2.67
CA LEU A 120 2.30 0.20 -3.09
C LEU A 120 2.89 1.26 -4.04
N LEU A 121 4.00 1.90 -3.67
CA LEU A 121 4.57 2.99 -4.45
C LEU A 121 5.02 2.51 -5.83
N ASP A 122 5.64 1.33 -5.90
CA ASP A 122 6.04 0.72 -7.16
C ASP A 122 4.80 0.39 -8.01
N TYR A 123 3.70 -0.06 -7.40
CA TYR A 123 2.42 -0.27 -8.09
C TYR A 123 1.81 1.03 -8.64
N LEU A 124 1.79 2.10 -7.84
CA LEU A 124 1.26 3.40 -8.26
C LEU A 124 2.13 4.04 -9.37
N GLU A 125 3.44 3.88 -9.30
CA GLU A 125 4.39 4.30 -10.35
C GLU A 125 4.12 3.54 -11.66
N ASP A 126 4.00 2.21 -11.58
CA ASP A 126 3.71 1.33 -12.71
C ASP A 126 2.41 1.72 -13.45
N ILE A 127 1.33 2.03 -12.74
CA ILE A 127 0.07 2.45 -13.37
C ILE A 127 0.11 3.88 -13.90
N SER A 128 0.88 4.78 -13.27
CA SER A 128 1.04 6.16 -13.77
C SER A 128 1.80 6.23 -15.10
N ILE A 129 2.79 5.36 -15.30
CA ILE A 129 3.53 5.24 -16.57
C ILE A 129 2.63 4.77 -17.71
N VAL A 130 1.61 3.95 -17.42
CA VAL A 130 0.67 3.46 -18.43
C VAL A 130 -0.28 4.57 -18.90
N ASP A 131 -0.58 5.55 -18.05
CA ASP A 131 -1.50 6.67 -18.36
C ASP A 131 -0.83 7.77 -19.21
N ASP A 132 0.47 8.04 -19.01
CA ASP A 132 1.25 9.03 -19.78
C ASP A 132 1.61 8.58 -21.22
N GLY A 133 1.24 7.35 -21.60
CA GLY A 133 1.66 6.68 -22.84
C GLY A 133 0.69 6.76 -24.03
N TYR A 134 -0.39 7.52 -23.94
CA TYR A 134 -1.43 7.65 -25.00
C TYR A 134 -1.79 9.09 -25.35
#